data_AF-A0AAW2PCD8-F1
#
_entry.id   AF-A0AAW2PCD8-F1
#
_cell.length_a   1.000
_cell.length_b   1.000
_cell.length_c   1.000
_cell.angle_alpha   90.00
_cell.angle_beta   90.00
_cell.angle_gamma   90.00
#
_symmetry.space_group_name_H-M   'P 1'
#
loop_
_entity.id
_entity.type
_entity.pdbx_description
1 polymer ?
#
loop_
_entity_poly.entity_id
_entity_poly.type
_entity_poly.pdbx_seq_one_letter_code
_entity_poly.pdbx_strand_id
1 'polypeptide(L)'
;MASSHLPCATTISAAPPLPSSHPLFAKPTHFLTHAKRSPRLQVSCAAAPNKNDSVDDTPQGKVDRRNMLLGLGGLYGATNLVSTPGASANPIQPPELDKCGVATNAANQKPVEFSCCPPVTQRIIDYKLPPVFQMKIRPSAHRVSPEYIFKYNLAIDRMKRLPQDDPRNFLQQANIHCAYCNGAYDQPGQGTMDLQVHESWLFFPFHRWYLYFYERILGKLIGDPTFALPFWNWDNPKGMTMPPMFVDPRSALYDEKRNPASLRPPWWILETPKSLTRFSWWPITLPLCTVR
;
A
#
# COMPACT_ATOMS: atom_id res chain seq x y z
N MET A 1 -20.41 -79.05 -1.17
CA MET A 1 -21.66 -79.63 -1.70
C MET A 1 -22.81 -78.73 -1.29
N ALA A 2 -23.81 -78.66 -2.18
CA ALA A 2 -25.08 -77.92 -2.09
C ALA A 2 -25.00 -76.40 -2.36
N SER A 3 -25.92 -75.78 -3.08
CA SER A 3 -26.76 -76.17 -4.23
C SER A 3 -27.28 -74.85 -4.81
N SER A 4 -27.41 -74.80 -6.12
CA SER A 4 -27.92 -73.73 -6.98
C SER A 4 -29.39 -73.35 -6.74
N HIS A 5 -29.79 -72.11 -7.08
CA HIS A 5 -31.00 -71.76 -7.86
C HIS A 5 -30.96 -70.31 -8.40
N LEU A 6 -31.03 -70.18 -9.74
CA LEU A 6 -31.46 -69.04 -10.58
C LEU A 6 -33.01 -68.93 -10.60
N PRO A 7 -33.70 -68.06 -11.40
CA PRO A 7 -33.38 -66.80 -12.12
C PRO A 7 -34.43 -65.68 -11.87
N CYS A 8 -34.27 -64.45 -12.40
CA CYS A 8 -35.04 -63.84 -13.52
C CYS A 8 -35.35 -62.37 -13.06
N ALA A 9 -35.24 -61.27 -13.81
CA ALA A 9 -35.62 -61.03 -15.20
C ALA A 9 -34.86 -59.83 -15.81
N THR A 10 -34.70 -59.92 -17.13
CA THR A 10 -34.39 -58.88 -18.14
C THR A 10 -35.44 -57.76 -18.14
N THR A 11 -35.14 -56.49 -18.46
CA THR A 11 -34.99 -56.02 -19.86
C THR A 11 -34.57 -54.53 -19.98
N ILE A 12 -33.71 -54.28 -20.97
CA ILE A 12 -33.69 -53.19 -21.98
C ILE A 12 -33.26 -51.76 -21.57
N SER A 13 -31.97 -51.50 -21.82
CA SER A 13 -31.37 -50.49 -22.73
C SER A 13 -32.12 -49.19 -23.06
N ALA A 14 -31.46 -48.06 -22.76
CA ALA A 14 -31.40 -46.90 -23.66
C ALA A 14 -30.06 -46.17 -23.44
N ALA A 15 -29.31 -45.97 -24.53
CA ALA A 15 -28.05 -45.23 -24.56
C ALA A 15 -28.24 -43.73 -24.26
N PRO A 16 -27.21 -43.02 -23.76
CA PRO A 16 -27.31 -41.60 -23.46
C PRO A 16 -27.14 -40.75 -24.73
N PRO A 17 -27.94 -39.68 -24.93
CA PRO A 17 -27.62 -38.65 -25.92
C PRO A 17 -26.58 -37.67 -25.37
N LEU A 18 -25.68 -37.22 -26.25
CA LEU A 18 -24.69 -36.16 -26.00
C LEU A 18 -25.34 -34.88 -25.42
N PRO A 19 -24.61 -34.11 -24.59
CA PRO A 19 -24.84 -32.69 -24.49
C PRO A 19 -23.89 -31.89 -25.39
N SER A 20 -24.54 -30.98 -26.10
CA SER A 20 -24.06 -29.97 -27.03
C SER A 20 -22.87 -29.15 -26.57
N SER A 21 -21.96 -28.93 -27.52
CA SER A 21 -21.11 -27.74 -27.59
C SER A 21 -21.97 -26.48 -27.79
N HIS A 22 -21.99 -25.58 -26.82
CA HIS A 22 -22.41 -24.19 -27.02
C HIS A 22 -21.31 -23.23 -26.55
N PRO A 23 -20.87 -22.29 -27.40
CA PRO A 23 -19.90 -21.28 -27.04
C PRO A 23 -20.60 -20.10 -26.36
N LEU A 24 -20.19 -19.74 -25.15
CA LEU A 24 -20.61 -18.49 -24.51
C LEU A 24 -19.72 -17.34 -25.00
N PHE A 25 -19.92 -16.93 -26.25
CA PHE A 25 -19.52 -15.59 -26.68
C PHE A 25 -20.67 -14.63 -26.34
N ALA A 26 -20.44 -13.74 -25.38
CA ALA A 26 -21.33 -12.63 -25.11
C ALA A 26 -21.38 -11.71 -26.35
N LYS A 27 -22.56 -11.58 -26.96
CA LYS A 27 -22.82 -10.56 -27.98
C LYS A 27 -22.75 -9.18 -27.32
N PRO A 28 -22.09 -8.18 -27.93
CA PRO A 28 -22.20 -6.81 -27.45
C PRO A 28 -23.60 -6.28 -27.81
N THR A 29 -24.32 -5.83 -26.78
CA THR A 29 -25.56 -5.08 -26.90
C THR A 29 -25.28 -3.75 -27.61
N HIS A 30 -25.98 -3.51 -28.72
CA HIS A 30 -25.96 -2.23 -29.41
C HIS A 30 -26.64 -1.17 -28.51
N PHE A 31 -25.84 -0.33 -27.87
CA PHE A 31 -26.33 0.92 -27.31
C PHE A 31 -26.60 1.89 -28.46
N LEU A 32 -27.88 2.19 -28.69
CA LEU A 32 -28.31 3.30 -29.53
C LEU A 32 -27.94 4.61 -28.83
N THR A 33 -26.80 5.20 -29.20
CA THR A 33 -26.50 6.58 -28.81
C THR A 33 -27.23 7.53 -29.75
N HIS A 34 -28.33 8.12 -29.27
CA HIS A 34 -28.84 9.37 -29.85
C HIS A 34 -27.81 10.48 -29.60
N ALA A 35 -26.84 10.60 -30.50
CA ALA A 35 -25.89 11.70 -30.50
C ALA A 35 -26.64 12.98 -30.90
N LYS A 36 -26.96 13.84 -29.91
CA LYS A 36 -27.28 15.24 -30.18
C LYS A 36 -26.04 15.88 -30.79
N ARG A 37 -26.13 16.28 -32.07
CA ARG A 37 -25.12 17.08 -32.77
C ARG A 37 -24.95 18.42 -32.05
N SER A 38 -23.86 18.58 -31.31
CA SER A 38 -23.37 19.91 -30.90
C SER A 38 -22.77 20.63 -32.11
N PRO A 39 -22.89 21.97 -32.21
CA PRO A 39 -22.46 22.70 -33.40
C PRO A 39 -20.95 22.63 -33.57
N ARG A 40 -20.50 22.42 -34.81
CA ARG A 40 -19.09 22.54 -35.20
C ARG A 40 -18.64 23.98 -34.92
N LEU A 41 -17.77 24.17 -33.94
CA LEU A 41 -17.05 25.42 -33.79
C LEU A 41 -15.99 25.47 -34.90
N GLN A 42 -16.27 26.23 -35.95
CA GLN A 42 -15.31 26.49 -37.01
C GLN A 42 -14.43 27.66 -36.56
N VAL A 43 -13.18 27.38 -36.19
CA VAL A 43 -12.18 28.42 -35.92
C VAL A 43 -11.39 28.64 -37.19
N SER A 44 -11.57 29.79 -37.82
CA SER A 44 -10.69 30.28 -38.88
C SER A 44 -9.59 31.15 -38.24
N CYS A 45 -8.33 30.79 -38.46
CA CYS A 45 -7.20 31.64 -38.10
C CYS A 45 -6.88 32.54 -39.29
N ALA A 46 -7.09 33.85 -39.14
CA ALA A 46 -6.52 34.84 -40.03
C ALA A 46 -5.07 35.10 -39.62
N ALA A 47 -4.13 34.86 -40.54
CA ALA A 47 -2.74 35.28 -40.37
C ALA A 47 -2.66 36.79 -40.61
N ALA A 48 -2.36 37.56 -39.55
CA ALA A 48 -1.95 38.95 -39.69
C ALA A 48 -0.44 38.99 -40.01
N PRO A 49 0.03 39.84 -40.94
CA PRO A 49 1.43 39.89 -41.31
C PRO A 49 2.26 40.61 -40.24
N ASN A 50 3.46 40.06 -40.03
CA ASN A 50 4.55 40.46 -39.17
C ASN A 50 4.68 41.97 -38.90
N LYS A 51 4.88 42.32 -37.62
CA LYS A 51 5.68 43.48 -37.23
C LYS A 51 6.90 43.01 -36.45
N ASN A 52 8.03 43.51 -36.92
CA ASN A 52 9.40 43.38 -36.44
C ASN A 52 9.52 43.22 -34.92
N ASP A 53 10.23 42.18 -34.50
CA ASP A 53 11.02 42.26 -33.29
C ASP A 53 12.46 41.81 -33.59
N SER A 54 13.36 42.65 -33.11
CA SER A 54 14.80 42.60 -33.15
C SER A 54 15.37 41.29 -32.62
N VAL A 55 16.38 40.81 -33.33
CA VAL A 55 17.25 39.68 -32.99
C VAL A 55 17.96 39.96 -31.67
N ASP A 56 17.77 39.08 -30.68
CA ASP A 56 18.74 38.83 -29.62
C ASP A 56 18.93 37.31 -29.53
N ASP A 57 20.14 36.87 -29.88
CA ASP A 57 20.54 35.48 -30.01
C ASP A 57 20.74 34.86 -28.61
N THR A 58 19.87 33.94 -28.22
CA THR A 58 20.16 32.92 -27.20
C THR A 58 19.71 31.54 -27.71
N PRO A 59 20.57 30.48 -27.66
CA PRO A 59 20.27 29.20 -28.27
C PRO A 59 19.45 28.33 -27.31
N GLN A 60 18.23 28.75 -26.99
CA GLN A 60 17.28 27.88 -26.32
C GLN A 60 15.89 28.09 -26.92
N GLY A 61 15.59 27.23 -27.89
CA GLY A 61 14.27 27.11 -28.50
C GLY A 61 13.21 26.97 -27.42
N LYS A 62 12.44 28.04 -27.23
CA LYS A 62 11.34 28.11 -26.28
C LYS A 62 10.21 27.23 -26.82
N VAL A 63 10.13 25.98 -26.35
CA VAL A 63 9.02 25.10 -26.69
C VAL A 63 7.80 25.59 -25.93
N ASP A 64 6.90 26.28 -26.64
CA ASP A 64 5.60 26.69 -26.10
C ASP A 64 4.85 25.43 -25.60
N ARG A 65 4.23 25.50 -24.41
CA ARG A 65 3.52 24.36 -23.78
C ARG A 65 2.43 23.79 -24.70
N ARG A 66 1.91 24.61 -25.62
CA ARG A 66 0.93 24.20 -26.64
C ARG A 66 1.50 23.26 -27.71
N ASN A 67 2.83 23.25 -27.90
CA ASN A 67 3.51 22.41 -28.88
C ASN A 67 3.88 21.01 -28.34
N MET A 68 3.74 20.74 -27.04
CA MET A 68 3.95 19.37 -26.51
C MET A 68 2.83 18.39 -26.89
N LEU A 69 1.60 18.89 -27.13
CA LEU A 69 0.46 18.05 -27.49
C LEU A 69 0.38 17.72 -28.98
N LEU A 70 1.16 18.40 -29.83
CA LEU A 70 1.27 18.09 -31.26
C LEU A 70 2.22 16.93 -31.56
N GLY A 71 3.02 16.50 -30.56
CA GLY A 71 3.97 15.39 -30.71
C GLY A 71 3.43 14.01 -30.33
N LEU A 72 2.20 13.91 -29.78
CA LEU A 72 1.64 12.65 -29.25
C LEU A 72 0.44 12.12 -30.06
N GLY A 73 0.09 12.76 -31.18
CA GLY A 73 -1.09 12.40 -31.96
C GLY A 73 -0.83 12.37 -33.46
N GLY A 74 -0.57 11.17 -34.00
CA GLY A 74 -0.92 10.83 -35.37
C GLY A 74 0.21 10.93 -36.41
N LEU A 75 0.54 9.76 -36.95
CA LEU A 75 1.14 9.55 -38.28
C LEU A 75 0.57 10.55 -39.30
N TYR A 76 1.44 11.11 -40.15
CA TYR A 76 1.28 11.49 -41.57
C TYR A 76 2.10 12.76 -41.84
N GLY A 77 3.27 12.62 -42.46
CA GLY A 77 4.03 13.75 -43.03
C GLY A 77 5.52 13.71 -42.71
N ALA A 78 6.30 13.19 -43.63
CA ALA A 78 7.75 13.18 -43.60
C ALA A 78 8.32 14.60 -43.80
N THR A 79 8.27 15.45 -42.78
CA THR A 79 9.07 16.71 -42.70
C THR A 79 9.05 17.21 -41.27
N ASN A 80 9.94 16.71 -40.41
CA ASN A 80 10.43 17.38 -39.20
C ASN A 80 11.64 16.60 -38.67
N LEU A 81 12.77 16.69 -39.38
CA LEU A 81 14.11 16.30 -38.88
C LEU A 81 14.74 17.42 -38.03
N VAL A 82 13.92 18.23 -37.36
CA VAL A 82 14.41 19.16 -36.35
C VAL A 82 14.47 18.37 -35.06
N SER A 83 15.67 18.08 -34.58
CA SER A 83 15.92 17.50 -33.25
C SER A 83 15.24 18.37 -32.21
N THR A 84 14.01 18.00 -31.83
CA THR A 84 13.36 18.56 -30.65
C THR A 84 14.31 18.33 -29.48
N PRO A 85 14.62 19.35 -28.67
CA PRO A 85 15.33 19.13 -27.42
C PRO A 85 14.52 18.10 -26.64
N GLY A 86 15.10 16.91 -26.44
CA GLY A 86 14.47 15.87 -25.65
C GLY A 86 14.08 16.48 -24.31
N ALA A 87 12.87 16.19 -23.83
CA ALA A 87 12.47 16.61 -22.50
C ALA A 87 13.46 15.99 -21.49
N SER A 88 14.31 16.83 -20.91
CA SER A 88 15.26 16.40 -19.87
C SER A 88 14.50 16.29 -18.56
N ALA A 89 14.36 15.06 -18.06
CA ALA A 89 13.84 14.82 -16.72
C ALA A 89 14.98 14.94 -15.70
N ASN A 90 14.71 15.62 -14.58
CA ASN A 90 15.57 15.60 -13.40
C ASN A 90 14.83 14.88 -12.26
N PRO A 91 14.78 13.53 -12.26
CA PRO A 91 14.08 12.79 -11.22
C PRO A 91 14.79 12.93 -9.88
N ILE A 92 14.01 12.93 -8.79
CA ILE A 92 14.54 12.89 -7.43
C ILE A 92 15.42 11.64 -7.27
N GLN A 93 16.67 11.85 -6.88
CA GLN A 93 17.66 10.80 -6.69
C GLN A 93 17.53 10.17 -5.29
N PRO A 94 17.97 8.91 -5.11
CA PRO A 94 18.11 8.34 -3.77
C PRO A 94 19.08 9.17 -2.93
N PRO A 95 18.84 9.33 -1.62
CA PRO A 95 19.69 10.15 -0.76
C PRO A 95 21.07 9.51 -0.56
N GLU A 96 22.05 10.35 -0.26
CA GLU A 96 23.40 9.94 0.12
C GLU A 96 23.40 9.52 1.60
N LEU A 97 23.57 8.22 1.87
CA LEU A 97 23.41 7.64 3.21
C LEU A 97 24.41 8.18 4.24
N ASP A 98 25.61 8.56 3.79
CA ASP A 98 26.68 9.16 4.59
C ASP A 98 26.44 10.64 4.91
N LYS A 99 25.49 11.28 4.23
CA LYS A 99 25.06 12.67 4.46
C LYS A 99 23.74 12.78 5.23
N CYS A 100 23.36 11.72 5.95
CA CYS A 100 22.20 11.77 6.83
C CYS A 100 22.42 12.77 7.98
N GLY A 101 21.48 13.68 8.15
CA GLY A 101 21.49 14.74 9.15
C GLY A 101 20.45 14.56 10.26
N VAL A 102 20.20 15.67 10.97
CA VAL A 102 19.28 15.71 12.11
C VAL A 102 17.85 15.89 11.60
N ALA A 103 16.98 14.93 11.87
CA ALA A 103 15.56 15.04 11.56
C ALA A 103 14.85 16.08 12.45
N THR A 104 13.78 16.67 11.93
CA THR A 104 12.93 17.64 12.65
C THR A 104 11.51 17.13 12.83
N ASN A 105 10.92 17.39 13.99
CA ASN A 105 9.55 17.02 14.26
C ASN A 105 8.59 17.93 13.49
N ALA A 106 7.72 17.34 12.67
CA ALA A 106 6.78 18.06 11.82
C ALA A 106 5.78 18.95 12.59
N ALA A 107 5.50 18.64 13.86
CA ALA A 107 4.52 19.38 14.66
C ALA A 107 5.07 20.66 15.29
N ASN A 108 6.37 20.71 15.60
CA ASN A 108 6.97 21.84 16.34
C ASN A 108 8.31 22.34 15.76
N GLN A 109 8.75 21.75 14.64
CA GLN A 109 9.98 22.07 13.91
C GLN A 109 11.26 21.96 14.77
N LYS A 110 11.20 21.26 15.91
CA LYS A 110 12.36 21.03 16.76
C LYS A 110 13.10 19.76 16.31
N PRO A 111 14.43 19.70 16.49
CA PRO A 111 15.19 18.47 16.30
C PRO A 111 14.59 17.31 17.10
N VAL A 112 14.56 16.11 16.49
CA VAL A 112 14.25 14.89 17.24
C VAL A 112 15.41 14.55 18.18
N GLU A 113 15.11 13.98 19.35
CA GLU A 113 16.11 13.64 20.37
C GLU A 113 16.93 12.38 20.04
N PHE A 114 16.58 11.67 18.97
CA PHE A 114 17.21 10.42 18.54
C PHE A 114 17.69 10.52 17.08
N SER A 115 18.70 9.74 16.70
CA SER A 115 19.15 9.69 15.31
C SER A 115 18.28 8.72 14.49
N CYS A 116 17.82 9.20 13.33
CA CYS A 116 17.09 8.39 12.34
C CYS A 116 18.01 7.83 11.25
N CYS A 117 19.32 8.08 11.35
CA CYS A 117 20.25 7.70 10.31
C CYS A 117 20.50 6.19 10.30
N PRO A 118 20.44 5.55 9.12
CA PRO A 118 20.69 4.13 9.01
C PRO A 118 22.17 3.82 9.21
N PRO A 119 22.53 2.57 9.52
CA PRO A 119 23.90 2.10 9.43
C PRO A 119 24.47 2.35 8.02
N VAL A 120 25.62 2.99 7.94
CA VAL A 120 26.25 3.36 6.66
C VAL A 120 26.84 2.12 5.98
N THR A 121 26.54 1.95 4.69
CA THR A 121 27.18 0.95 3.82
C THR A 121 27.88 1.65 2.67
N GLN A 122 29.08 1.19 2.32
CA GLN A 122 29.84 1.74 1.19
C GLN A 122 29.35 1.20 -0.16
N ARG A 123 28.52 0.14 -0.16
CA ARG A 123 28.07 -0.53 -1.38
C ARG A 123 26.56 -0.49 -1.49
N ILE A 124 26.07 0.42 -2.31
CA ILE A 124 24.69 0.48 -2.79
C ILE A 124 24.64 -0.26 -4.14
N ILE A 125 23.64 -1.12 -4.33
CA ILE A 125 23.45 -1.88 -5.56
C ILE A 125 22.09 -1.54 -6.18
N ASP A 126 22.03 -1.59 -7.51
CA ASP A 126 20.77 -1.46 -8.22
C ASP A 126 19.88 -2.68 -7.93
N TYR A 127 18.69 -2.41 -7.39
CA TYR A 127 17.78 -3.47 -6.99
C TYR A 127 17.19 -4.18 -8.22
N LYS A 128 17.34 -5.51 -8.26
CA LYS A 128 16.69 -6.37 -9.26
C LYS A 128 15.58 -7.17 -8.59
N LEU A 129 14.37 -7.05 -9.12
CA LEU A 129 13.23 -7.81 -8.62
C LEU A 129 13.52 -9.32 -8.71
N PRO A 130 13.40 -10.08 -7.61
CA PRO A 130 13.56 -11.52 -7.65
C PRO A 130 12.39 -12.15 -8.42
N PRO A 131 12.59 -13.33 -9.04
CA PRO A 131 11.50 -14.07 -9.65
C PRO A 131 10.43 -14.42 -8.61
N VAL A 132 9.17 -14.36 -9.03
CA VAL A 132 8.03 -14.64 -8.17
C VAL A 132 7.54 -16.05 -8.43
N PHE A 133 7.88 -16.97 -7.52
CA PHE A 133 7.42 -18.36 -7.59
C PHE A 133 6.11 -18.59 -6.83
N GLN A 134 5.89 -17.82 -5.77
CA GLN A 134 4.69 -17.88 -4.94
C GLN A 134 4.21 -16.46 -4.64
N MET A 135 2.95 -16.19 -4.95
CA MET A 135 2.32 -14.91 -4.63
C MET A 135 2.01 -14.84 -3.14
N LYS A 136 2.41 -13.73 -2.52
CA LYS A 136 2.04 -13.39 -1.15
C LYS A 136 0.69 -12.70 -1.13
N ILE A 137 -0.24 -13.20 -0.33
CA ILE A 137 -1.59 -12.64 -0.20
C ILE A 137 -1.69 -11.99 1.18
N ARG A 138 -1.76 -10.66 1.20
CA ARG A 138 -1.92 -9.90 2.45
C ARG A 138 -3.33 -10.10 3.01
N PRO A 139 -3.51 -10.66 4.21
CA PRO A 139 -4.84 -10.88 4.76
C PRO A 139 -5.38 -9.61 5.44
N SER A 140 -6.70 -9.51 5.52
CA SER A 140 -7.38 -8.46 6.28
C SER A 140 -7.22 -8.70 7.78
N ALA A 141 -6.69 -7.72 8.52
CA ALA A 141 -6.33 -7.84 9.93
C ALA A 141 -7.48 -8.26 10.86
N HIS A 142 -8.73 -7.93 10.55
CA HIS A 142 -9.90 -8.35 11.35
C HIS A 142 -10.39 -9.79 11.05
N ARG A 143 -9.76 -10.50 10.10
CA ARG A 143 -10.16 -11.84 9.62
C ARG A 143 -9.06 -12.89 9.75
N VAL A 144 -7.94 -12.54 10.35
CA VAL A 144 -6.79 -13.46 10.48
C VAL A 144 -7.09 -14.54 11.53
N SER A 145 -6.52 -15.73 11.33
CA SER A 145 -6.64 -16.83 12.27
C SER A 145 -5.70 -16.65 13.49
N PRO A 146 -5.95 -17.36 14.60
CA PRO A 146 -5.04 -17.38 15.74
C PRO A 146 -3.60 -17.79 15.38
N GLU A 147 -3.44 -18.75 14.45
CA GLU A 147 -2.13 -19.21 13.98
C GLU A 147 -1.39 -18.11 13.23
N TYR A 148 -2.11 -17.32 12.42
CA TYR A 148 -1.53 -16.18 11.75
C TYR A 148 -1.11 -15.10 12.75
N ILE A 149 -1.94 -14.80 13.76
CA ILE A 149 -1.62 -13.83 14.81
C ILE A 149 -0.34 -14.24 15.53
N PHE A 150 -0.24 -15.52 15.95
CA PHE A 150 0.95 -16.06 16.58
C PHE A 150 2.19 -15.88 15.69
N LYS A 151 2.07 -16.22 14.40
CA LYS A 151 3.15 -16.08 13.42
C LYS A 151 3.61 -14.64 13.23
N TYR A 152 2.67 -13.70 13.11
CA TYR A 152 2.99 -12.28 12.95
C TYR A 152 3.63 -11.71 14.22
N ASN A 153 3.09 -12.06 15.39
CA ASN A 153 3.67 -11.72 16.67
C ASN A 153 5.11 -12.22 16.80
N LEU A 154 5.37 -13.49 16.44
CA LEU A 154 6.71 -14.07 16.42
C LEU A 154 7.66 -13.33 15.47
N ALA A 155 7.20 -12.93 14.29
CA ALA A 155 8.02 -12.19 13.34
C ALA A 155 8.45 -10.82 13.87
N ILE A 156 7.53 -10.09 14.49
CA ILE A 156 7.81 -8.77 15.10
C ILE A 156 8.69 -8.91 16.33
N ASP A 157 8.43 -9.91 17.18
CA ASP A 157 9.27 -10.24 18.32
C ASP A 157 10.73 -10.51 17.90
N ARG A 158 10.95 -11.34 16.87
CA ARG A 158 12.29 -11.60 16.32
C ARG A 158 12.93 -10.34 15.73
N MET A 159 12.15 -9.50 15.05
CA MET A 159 12.65 -8.23 14.50
C MET A 159 13.09 -7.26 15.61
N LYS A 160 12.36 -7.21 16.73
CA LYS A 160 12.71 -6.39 17.91
C LYS A 160 13.95 -6.90 18.64
N ARG A 161 14.23 -8.22 18.61
CA ARG A 161 15.40 -8.85 19.24
C ARG A 161 16.69 -8.79 18.42
N LEU A 162 16.64 -8.30 17.18
CA LEU A 162 17.87 -8.07 16.41
C LEU A 162 18.77 -7.04 17.11
N PRO A 163 20.09 -7.08 16.88
CA PRO A 163 20.99 -6.01 17.33
C PRO A 163 20.49 -4.62 16.91
N GLN A 164 20.68 -3.60 17.75
CA GLN A 164 20.17 -2.25 17.48
C GLN A 164 20.80 -1.60 16.23
N ASP A 165 22.01 -2.01 15.88
CA ASP A 165 22.75 -1.62 14.69
C ASP A 165 22.42 -2.46 13.44
N ASP A 166 21.64 -3.54 13.57
CA ASP A 166 21.15 -4.28 12.40
C ASP A 166 20.12 -3.42 11.65
N PRO A 167 20.31 -3.10 10.35
CA PRO A 167 19.36 -2.26 9.61
C PRO A 167 17.96 -2.88 9.50
N ARG A 168 17.80 -4.17 9.82
CA ARG A 168 16.52 -4.89 9.85
C ARG A 168 15.83 -4.82 11.21
N ASN A 169 16.50 -4.33 12.25
CA ASN A 169 15.92 -4.16 13.58
C ASN A 169 14.63 -3.32 13.52
N PHE A 170 13.68 -3.59 14.41
CA PHE A 170 12.39 -2.92 14.44
C PHE A 170 12.52 -1.38 14.53
N LEU A 171 13.41 -0.87 15.38
CA LEU A 171 13.65 0.57 15.51
C LEU A 171 14.34 1.13 14.26
N GLN A 172 15.29 0.40 13.68
CA GLN A 172 15.95 0.82 12.44
C GLN A 172 14.99 0.87 11.25
N GLN A 173 14.05 -0.06 11.16
CA GLN A 173 12.97 0.02 10.17
C GLN A 173 12.11 1.27 10.41
N ALA A 174 11.73 1.58 11.65
CA ALA A 174 10.99 2.81 11.97
C ALA A 174 11.78 4.09 11.61
N ASN A 175 13.09 4.09 11.83
CA ASN A 175 13.99 5.20 11.51
C ASN A 175 14.03 5.52 10.01
N ILE A 176 13.81 4.54 9.12
CA ILE A 176 13.68 4.80 7.67
C ILE A 176 12.55 5.80 7.40
N HIS A 177 11.39 5.62 8.05
CA HIS A 177 10.27 6.55 7.87
C HIS A 177 10.64 7.94 8.38
N CYS A 178 11.22 8.05 9.58
CA CYS A 178 11.72 9.33 10.08
C CYS A 178 12.69 10.00 9.08
N ALA A 179 13.71 9.29 8.62
CA ALA A 179 14.76 9.90 7.80
C ALA A 179 14.25 10.48 6.47
N TYR A 180 13.33 9.79 5.79
CA TYR A 180 12.77 10.23 4.51
C TYR A 180 11.64 11.25 4.63
N CYS A 181 11.11 11.46 5.83
CA CYS A 181 9.88 12.24 6.03
C CYS A 181 10.08 13.47 6.91
N ASN A 182 11.18 13.54 7.65
CA ASN A 182 11.46 14.57 8.65
C ASN A 182 12.74 15.36 8.33
N GLY A 183 13.15 15.44 7.07
CA GLY A 183 14.26 16.29 6.64
C GLY A 183 15.65 15.80 7.10
N ALA A 184 15.84 14.49 7.27
CA ALA A 184 17.17 13.97 7.58
C ALA A 184 18.08 13.88 6.34
N TYR A 185 17.55 14.06 5.14
CA TYR A 185 18.30 14.01 3.90
C TYR A 185 18.02 15.22 3.04
N ASP A 186 19.07 15.76 2.43
CA ASP A 186 18.99 16.70 1.32
C ASP A 186 18.84 15.96 -0.02
N GLN A 187 18.23 16.60 -0.99
CA GLN A 187 18.16 16.12 -2.37
C GLN A 187 19.51 16.29 -3.07
N PRO A 188 20.13 15.21 -3.58
CA PRO A 188 21.42 15.29 -4.26
C PRO A 188 21.39 16.28 -5.42
N GLY A 189 22.34 17.22 -5.43
CA GLY A 189 22.47 18.25 -6.46
C GLY A 189 21.45 19.39 -6.39
N GLN A 190 20.62 19.47 -5.34
CA GLN A 190 19.63 20.55 -5.14
C GLN A 190 19.94 21.44 -3.90
N GLY A 191 21.16 21.36 -3.35
CA GLY A 191 21.58 22.13 -2.18
C GLY A 191 20.98 21.58 -0.89
N THR A 192 20.45 22.46 -0.03
CA THR A 192 19.86 22.13 1.28
C THR A 192 18.34 21.90 1.18
N MET A 193 17.87 21.40 0.04
CA MET A 193 16.47 21.11 -0.16
C MET A 193 16.16 19.72 0.40
N ASP A 194 15.37 19.67 1.46
CA ASP A 194 14.96 18.41 2.07
C ASP A 194 14.33 17.44 1.05
N LEU A 195 14.68 16.17 1.19
CA LEU A 195 13.95 15.06 0.58
C LEU A 195 12.65 14.84 1.35
N GLN A 196 11.51 15.08 0.69
CA GLN A 196 10.18 14.83 1.26
C GLN A 196 9.39 13.87 0.37
N VAL A 197 9.06 12.71 0.93
CA VAL A 197 8.29 11.66 0.24
C VAL A 197 6.78 11.80 0.41
N HIS A 198 6.32 12.54 1.42
CA HIS A 198 4.91 12.87 1.60
C HIS A 198 4.47 14.04 0.71
N GLU A 199 3.15 14.25 0.62
CA GLU A 199 2.53 15.38 -0.09
C GLU A 199 2.93 15.50 -1.56
N SER A 200 3.40 14.40 -2.14
CA SER A 200 3.85 14.34 -3.53
C SER A 200 3.51 12.98 -4.16
N TRP A 201 3.77 12.86 -5.46
CA TRP A 201 3.64 11.60 -6.20
C TRP A 201 4.56 10.46 -5.70
N LEU A 202 5.55 10.76 -4.85
CA LEU A 202 6.47 9.78 -4.27
C LEU A 202 5.84 8.99 -3.14
N PHE A 203 4.71 9.47 -2.60
CA PHE A 203 4.03 8.87 -1.45
C PHE A 203 3.77 7.38 -1.65
N PHE A 204 3.07 6.99 -2.72
CA PHE A 204 2.71 5.59 -2.95
C PHE A 204 3.92 4.70 -3.29
N PRO A 205 4.82 5.09 -4.22
CA PRO A 205 6.00 4.29 -4.53
C PRO A 205 6.93 4.07 -3.33
N PHE A 206 7.19 5.12 -2.54
CA PHE A 206 8.05 5.03 -1.35
C PHE A 206 7.49 4.02 -0.35
N HIS A 207 6.22 4.21 0.08
CA HIS A 207 5.61 3.32 1.08
C HIS A 207 5.42 1.89 0.54
N ARG A 208 5.21 1.71 -0.76
CA ARG A 208 5.19 0.38 -1.39
C ARG A 208 6.53 -0.33 -1.23
N TRP A 209 7.64 0.34 -1.55
CA TRP A 209 8.99 -0.23 -1.41
C TRP A 209 9.38 -0.44 0.05
N TYR A 210 9.04 0.50 0.93
CA TYR A 210 9.26 0.36 2.36
C TYR A 210 8.59 -0.90 2.91
N LEU A 211 7.28 -1.07 2.65
CA LEU A 211 6.55 -2.26 3.08
C LEU A 211 6.98 -3.54 2.35
N TYR A 212 7.45 -3.44 1.11
CA TYR A 212 7.99 -4.58 0.35
C TYR A 212 9.19 -5.20 1.07
N PHE A 213 10.17 -4.39 1.49
CA PHE A 213 11.33 -4.89 2.21
C PHE A 213 10.96 -5.31 3.64
N TYR A 214 10.14 -4.52 4.34
CA TYR A 214 9.67 -4.84 5.69
C TYR A 214 8.99 -6.22 5.77
N GLU A 215 8.09 -6.53 4.83
CA GLU A 215 7.41 -7.83 4.75
C GLU A 215 8.38 -8.99 4.51
N ARG A 216 9.40 -8.78 3.66
CA ARG A 216 10.40 -9.81 3.34
C ARG A 216 11.35 -10.07 4.50
N ILE A 217 11.71 -9.03 5.25
CA ILE A 217 12.50 -9.16 6.48
C ILE A 217 11.73 -10.03 7.47
N LEU A 218 10.47 -9.71 7.75
CA LEU A 218 9.63 -10.48 8.67
C LEU A 218 9.54 -11.96 8.26
N GLY A 219 9.19 -12.24 7.00
CA GLY A 219 9.12 -13.62 6.49
C GLY A 219 10.45 -14.36 6.63
N LYS A 220 11.58 -13.70 6.33
CA LYS A 220 12.91 -14.29 6.48
C LYS A 220 13.23 -14.60 7.95
N LEU A 221 12.88 -13.73 8.88
CA LEU A 221 13.17 -13.91 10.31
C LEU A 221 12.45 -15.12 10.91
N ILE A 222 11.29 -15.50 10.38
CA ILE A 222 10.54 -16.70 10.82
C ILE A 222 10.70 -17.91 9.91
N GLY A 223 11.48 -17.80 8.82
CA GLY A 223 11.65 -18.88 7.84
C GLY A 223 10.39 -19.19 7.03
N ASP A 224 9.47 -18.24 6.89
CA ASP A 224 8.24 -18.38 6.11
C ASP A 224 8.31 -17.53 4.83
N PRO A 225 8.62 -18.13 3.67
CA PRO A 225 8.66 -17.41 2.40
C PRO A 225 7.28 -16.95 1.93
N THR A 226 6.19 -17.52 2.48
CA THR A 226 4.80 -17.18 2.16
C THR A 226 4.22 -16.09 3.07
N PHE A 227 4.95 -15.68 4.11
CA PHE A 227 4.52 -14.61 5.01
C PHE A 227 4.21 -13.33 4.23
N ALA A 228 3.02 -12.81 4.46
CA ALA A 228 2.52 -11.56 3.92
C ALA A 228 2.07 -10.68 5.08
N LEU A 229 2.27 -9.36 5.01
CA LEU A 229 1.80 -8.43 6.04
C LEU A 229 0.26 -8.40 6.07
N PRO A 230 -0.36 -8.27 7.25
CA PRO A 230 -1.79 -7.98 7.29
C PRO A 230 -2.02 -6.52 6.88
N PHE A 231 -3.18 -6.22 6.31
CA PHE A 231 -3.62 -4.85 6.11
C PHE A 231 -4.81 -4.53 7.03
N TRP A 232 -4.81 -3.33 7.59
CA TRP A 232 -5.96 -2.84 8.34
C TRP A 232 -7.03 -2.39 7.35
N ASN A 233 -8.09 -3.19 7.23
CA ASN A 233 -9.19 -3.01 6.29
C ASN A 233 -10.26 -2.04 6.86
N TRP A 234 -9.87 -0.80 7.14
CA TRP A 234 -10.72 0.23 7.75
C TRP A 234 -11.74 0.84 6.78
N ASP A 235 -11.68 0.51 5.50
CA ASP A 235 -12.71 0.82 4.50
C ASP A 235 -13.89 -0.16 4.55
N ASN A 236 -13.74 -1.30 5.23
CA ASN A 236 -14.83 -2.23 5.51
C ASN A 236 -15.43 -2.01 6.90
N PRO A 237 -16.77 -1.96 7.07
CA PRO A 237 -17.41 -1.76 8.37
C PRO A 237 -16.91 -2.69 9.50
N LYS A 238 -16.58 -3.96 9.18
CA LYS A 238 -16.07 -4.93 10.16
C LYS A 238 -14.60 -4.74 10.51
N GLY A 239 -13.85 -3.97 9.72
CA GLY A 239 -12.45 -3.62 9.95
C GLY A 239 -12.23 -2.18 10.40
N MET A 240 -13.29 -1.38 10.60
CA MET A 240 -13.23 0.01 11.08
C MET A 240 -12.83 0.16 12.55
N THR A 241 -12.53 -0.94 13.25
CA THR A 241 -12.05 -0.93 14.64
C THR A 241 -10.60 -1.36 14.70
N MET A 242 -9.91 -0.97 15.78
CA MET A 242 -8.54 -1.43 16.05
C MET A 242 -8.51 -2.97 16.08
N PRO A 243 -7.70 -3.64 15.25
CA PRO A 243 -7.66 -5.10 15.24
C PRO A 243 -7.19 -5.64 16.61
N PRO A 244 -7.91 -6.62 17.22
CA PRO A 244 -7.62 -7.09 18.58
C PRO A 244 -6.19 -7.58 18.80
N MET A 245 -5.53 -8.12 17.76
CA MET A 245 -4.14 -8.61 17.84
C MET A 245 -3.12 -7.53 18.21
N PHE A 246 -3.45 -6.25 18.04
CA PHE A 246 -2.59 -5.14 18.45
C PHE A 246 -2.83 -4.70 19.90
N VAL A 247 -3.93 -5.08 20.55
CA VAL A 247 -4.36 -4.50 21.83
C VAL A 247 -3.83 -5.27 23.06
N ASP A 248 -3.48 -6.55 22.93
CA ASP A 248 -2.95 -7.36 24.05
C ASP A 248 -1.56 -6.86 24.49
N PRO A 249 -1.38 -6.35 25.73
CA PRO A 249 -0.09 -5.86 26.23
C PRO A 249 1.03 -6.89 26.28
N ARG A 250 0.70 -8.19 26.21
CA ARG A 250 1.69 -9.29 26.18
C ARG A 250 2.20 -9.59 24.78
N SER A 251 1.60 -8.97 23.76
CA SER A 251 1.96 -9.15 22.35
C SER A 251 3.14 -8.25 21.99
N ALA A 252 4.07 -8.74 21.19
CA ALA A 252 5.11 -7.93 20.55
C ALA A 252 4.51 -6.92 19.55
N LEU A 253 3.26 -7.11 19.11
CA LEU A 253 2.50 -6.17 18.28
C LEU A 253 1.93 -4.98 19.06
N TYR A 254 1.98 -5.04 20.40
CA TYR A 254 1.48 -3.97 21.25
C TYR A 254 2.34 -2.72 21.19
N ASP A 255 1.67 -1.58 21.35
CA ASP A 255 2.29 -0.27 21.56
C ASP A 255 1.40 0.52 22.52
N GLU A 256 2.01 1.02 23.61
CA GLU A 256 1.36 1.84 24.62
C GLU A 256 1.05 3.26 24.13
N LYS A 257 1.79 3.75 23.11
CA LYS A 257 1.68 5.11 22.56
C LYS A 257 0.51 5.23 21.58
N ARG A 258 -0.68 4.80 21.98
CA ARG A 258 -1.93 4.91 21.22
C ARG A 258 -2.94 5.75 21.99
N ASN A 259 -3.86 6.39 21.28
CA ASN A 259 -4.96 7.11 21.91
C ASN A 259 -5.92 6.12 22.63
N PRO A 260 -6.01 6.14 23.97
CA PRO A 260 -6.86 5.19 24.71
C PRO A 260 -8.35 5.34 24.38
N ALA A 261 -8.80 6.53 23.99
CA ALA A 261 -10.19 6.77 23.62
C ALA A 261 -10.58 6.03 22.32
N SER A 262 -9.62 5.83 21.41
CA SER A 262 -9.84 5.15 20.12
C SER A 262 -9.78 3.62 20.20
N LEU A 263 -9.36 3.06 21.34
CA LEU A 263 -9.31 1.61 21.55
C LEU A 263 -10.63 1.04 22.06
N ARG A 264 -11.55 1.89 22.52
CA ARG A 264 -12.87 1.47 22.99
C ARG A 264 -13.79 1.25 21.79
N PRO A 265 -14.54 0.14 21.73
CA PRO A 265 -15.53 -0.02 20.69
C PRO A 265 -16.61 1.06 20.81
N PRO A 266 -17.23 1.51 19.70
CA PRO A 266 -18.16 2.64 19.69
C PRO A 266 -19.34 2.51 20.67
N TRP A 267 -19.76 1.28 20.98
CA TRP A 267 -20.86 1.01 21.90
C TRP A 267 -20.52 1.29 23.38
N TRP A 268 -19.24 1.36 23.75
CA TRP A 268 -18.81 1.69 25.12
C TRP A 268 -19.06 3.17 25.48
N ILE A 269 -19.20 4.05 24.48
CA ILE A 269 -19.47 5.49 24.70
C ILE A 269 -20.94 5.72 25.10
N LEU A 270 -21.84 4.79 24.78
CA LEU A 270 -23.26 4.88 25.14
C LEU A 270 -23.54 4.41 26.59
N GLU A 271 -22.57 3.79 27.25
CA GLU A 271 -22.68 3.28 28.63
C GLU A 271 -21.91 4.13 29.66
N THR A 272 -21.58 5.38 29.35
CA THR A 272 -21.22 6.34 30.40
C THR A 272 -22.48 7.09 30.84
N PRO A 273 -23.14 6.74 31.96
CA PRO A 273 -24.01 7.68 32.62
C PRO A 273 -23.15 8.85 33.09
N LYS A 274 -23.41 10.04 32.54
CA LYS A 274 -23.06 11.28 33.24
C LYS A 274 -23.82 11.22 34.58
N SER A 275 -23.06 11.15 35.67
CA SER A 275 -23.53 10.99 37.05
C SER A 275 -24.11 9.60 37.37
N LEU A 276 -23.38 8.86 38.20
CA LEU A 276 -23.95 8.01 39.23
C LEU A 276 -22.92 7.93 40.36
N THR A 277 -23.10 8.83 41.33
CA THR A 277 -22.59 8.66 42.68
C THR A 277 -22.93 7.26 43.20
N ARG A 278 -21.89 6.56 43.68
CA ARG A 278 -21.96 5.48 44.68
C ARG A 278 -22.64 4.17 44.22
N PHE A 279 -21.84 3.24 43.70
CA PHE A 279 -22.17 1.82 43.81
C PHE A 279 -21.61 1.28 45.13
N SER A 280 -22.52 0.99 46.06
CA SER A 280 -22.25 0.19 47.25
C SER A 280 -22.11 -1.27 46.85
N TRP A 281 -21.08 -1.90 47.37
CA TRP A 281 -20.90 -3.34 47.32
C TRP A 281 -22.01 -4.00 48.15
N TRP A 282 -22.91 -4.73 47.50
CA TRP A 282 -23.75 -5.72 48.19
C TRP A 282 -23.06 -7.09 48.07
N PRO A 283 -22.77 -7.78 49.17
CA PRO A 283 -22.25 -9.14 49.09
C PRO A 283 -23.38 -10.09 48.70
N ILE A 284 -23.14 -10.88 47.66
CA ILE A 284 -24.00 -11.99 47.27
C ILE A 284 -23.79 -13.12 48.29
N THR A 285 -24.76 -13.33 49.16
CA THR A 285 -24.87 -14.53 49.99
C THR A 285 -25.39 -15.69 49.13
N LEU A 286 -24.58 -16.73 48.98
CA LEU A 286 -24.97 -18.03 48.42
C LEU A 286 -25.84 -18.79 49.43
N PRO A 287 -26.99 -19.38 49.03
CA PRO A 287 -27.71 -20.30 49.89
C PRO A 287 -27.06 -21.70 49.86
N LEU A 288 -26.77 -22.23 51.06
CA LEU A 288 -26.40 -23.63 51.28
C LEU A 288 -27.58 -24.54 50.94
N CYS A 289 -27.37 -25.48 50.01
CA CYS A 289 -28.23 -26.64 49.84
C CYS A 289 -27.97 -27.64 50.98
N THR A 290 -28.98 -27.89 51.80
CA THR A 290 -29.05 -29.06 52.69
C THR A 290 -29.68 -30.23 51.93
N VAL A 291 -28.95 -31.35 51.90
CA VAL A 291 -29.42 -32.64 51.42
C VAL A 291 -30.35 -33.24 52.49
N ARG A 292 -31.53 -33.70 52.07
CA ARG A 292 -32.35 -34.66 52.82
C ARG A 292 -32.08 -36.05 52.27
#